data_AF-A0A090TE94-F1
#
_entry.id   AF-A0A090TE94-F1
#
_cell.length_a   1.000
_cell.length_b   1.000
_cell.length_c   1.000
_cell.angle_alpha   90.00
_cell.angle_beta   90.00
_cell.angle_gamma   90.00
#
_symmetry.space_group_name_H-M   'P 1'
#
loop_
_entity.id
_entity.type
_entity.pdbx_description
1 polymer ?
#
loop_
_entity_poly.entity_id
_entity_poly.type
_entity_poly.pdbx_seq_one_letter_code
_entity_poly.pdbx_strand_id
1 'polypeptide(L)'
;MAFSSDGNPGNSDNLKDLIDISNKPVAISGYGSVTLNDAFTAMVGDTAIKARQAESDYQAKQAMSEQAIAARDNVSAVNSDEEAANLMTFANAHNANMKVISTANQLFDSVLQLF
;
A
#
# COMPACT_ATOMS: atom_id res chain seq x y z
N MET A 1 -19.98 -15.42 -53.78
CA MET A 1 -21.38 -14.96 -53.64
C MET A 1 -21.65 -14.21 -52.34
N ALA A 2 -21.02 -14.54 -51.20
CA ALA A 2 -21.29 -13.83 -49.93
C ALA A 2 -20.97 -12.31 -49.95
N PHE A 3 -19.97 -11.88 -50.73
CA PHE A 3 -19.55 -10.46 -50.80
C PHE A 3 -20.16 -9.67 -51.96
N SER A 4 -20.90 -10.32 -52.85
CA SER A 4 -21.52 -9.71 -54.03
C SER A 4 -23.00 -9.44 -53.74
N SER A 5 -23.47 -8.23 -54.04
CA SER A 5 -24.86 -7.82 -53.85
C SER A 5 -25.81 -8.44 -54.89
N ASP A 6 -25.27 -8.85 -56.05
CA ASP A 6 -25.99 -9.31 -57.24
C ASP A 6 -25.73 -10.78 -57.61
N GLY A 7 -24.93 -11.51 -56.83
CA GLY A 7 -24.55 -12.90 -57.07
C GLY A 7 -23.42 -13.11 -58.10
N ASN A 8 -22.92 -12.06 -58.75
CA ASN A 8 -21.87 -12.17 -59.77
C ASN A 8 -20.47 -12.43 -59.17
N PRO A 9 -19.72 -13.42 -59.70
CA PRO A 9 -18.33 -13.63 -59.30
C PRO A 9 -17.47 -12.39 -59.63
N GLY A 10 -16.86 -11.80 -58.61
CA GLY A 10 -16.00 -10.61 -58.74
C GLY A 10 -16.63 -9.32 -58.19
N ASN A 11 -17.94 -9.28 -57.95
CA ASN A 11 -18.57 -8.16 -57.25
C ASN A 11 -18.29 -8.26 -55.73
N SER A 12 -17.87 -7.14 -55.12
CA SER A 12 -17.54 -7.03 -53.68
C SER A 12 -18.29 -5.90 -52.98
N ASP A 13 -19.45 -5.50 -53.50
CA ASP A 13 -20.24 -4.37 -52.98
C ASP A 13 -20.61 -4.55 -51.49
N ASN A 14 -21.05 -5.73 -51.07
CA ASN A 14 -21.39 -5.98 -49.66
C ASN A 14 -20.17 -5.87 -48.74
N LEU A 15 -18.98 -6.23 -49.23
CA LEU A 15 -17.73 -6.06 -48.49
C LEU A 15 -17.36 -4.58 -48.39
N LYS A 16 -17.59 -3.80 -49.45
CA LYS A 16 -17.36 -2.36 -49.46
C LYS A 16 -18.31 -1.62 -48.51
N ASP A 17 -19.59 -1.98 -48.51
CA ASP A 17 -20.58 -1.46 -47.55
C ASP A 17 -20.21 -1.79 -46.10
N LEU A 18 -19.68 -2.99 -45.84
CA LEU A 18 -19.22 -3.38 -44.51
C LEU A 18 -18.00 -2.56 -44.07
N ILE A 19 -17.05 -2.32 -44.98
CA ILE A 19 -15.89 -1.46 -44.73
C ILE A 19 -16.35 -0.02 -44.46
N ASP A 20 -17.31 0.47 -45.23
CA ASP A 20 -17.83 1.83 -45.08
C ASP A 20 -18.59 2.00 -43.75
N ILE A 21 -19.34 0.98 -43.31
CA ILE A 21 -19.95 0.95 -41.96
C ILE A 21 -18.86 0.92 -40.87
N SER A 22 -17.82 0.11 -41.04
CA SER A 22 -16.73 0.01 -40.06
C SER A 22 -15.97 1.33 -39.90
N ASN A 23 -15.84 2.11 -40.98
CA ASN A 23 -15.16 3.41 -40.98
C ASN A 23 -16.10 4.59 -40.73
N LYS A 24 -17.40 4.34 -40.56
CA LYS A 24 -18.39 5.40 -40.36
C LYS A 24 -18.16 6.07 -39.00
N PRO A 25 -18.00 7.41 -38.97
CA PRO A 25 -17.94 8.13 -37.71
C PRO A 25 -19.28 8.03 -36.97
N VAL A 26 -19.20 7.70 -35.69
CA VAL A 26 -20.35 7.66 -34.78
C VAL A 26 -20.10 8.68 -33.67
N ALA A 27 -21.14 9.41 -33.27
CA ALA A 27 -21.05 10.33 -32.15
C ALA A 27 -20.95 9.54 -30.84
N ILE A 28 -19.79 9.63 -30.18
CA ILE A 28 -19.51 8.99 -28.90
C ILE A 28 -19.29 10.08 -27.86
N SER A 29 -20.06 10.01 -26.77
CA SER A 29 -20.00 11.00 -25.69
C SER A 29 -18.58 11.09 -25.12
N GLY A 30 -18.04 12.30 -25.02
CA GLY A 30 -16.67 12.56 -24.54
C GLY A 30 -15.56 12.39 -25.57
N TYR A 31 -15.83 11.81 -26.74
CA TYR A 31 -14.84 11.58 -27.81
C TYR A 31 -15.21 12.23 -29.15
N GLY A 32 -16.43 12.74 -29.29
CA GLY A 32 -16.89 13.41 -30.51
C GLY A 32 -17.33 12.41 -31.59
N SER A 33 -17.28 12.82 -32.85
CA SER A 33 -17.59 11.96 -33.99
C SER A 33 -16.32 11.25 -34.45
N VAL A 34 -16.18 9.97 -34.08
CA VAL A 34 -14.98 9.16 -34.34
C VAL A 34 -15.39 7.76 -34.80
N THR A 35 -14.47 7.02 -35.41
CA THR A 35 -14.73 5.61 -35.71
C THR A 35 -14.82 4.81 -34.40
N LEU A 36 -15.51 3.67 -34.43
CA LEU A 36 -15.60 2.79 -33.25
C LEU A 36 -14.22 2.30 -32.78
N ASN A 37 -13.29 2.09 -33.71
CA ASN A 37 -11.94 1.64 -33.38
C ASN A 37 -11.12 2.74 -32.67
N ASP A 38 -11.22 3.98 -33.16
CA ASP A 38 -10.53 5.12 -32.54
C ASP A 38 -11.06 5.41 -31.15
N ALA A 39 -12.39 5.40 -30.96
CA ALA A 39 -13.00 5.60 -29.64
C ALA A 39 -12.60 4.50 -28.65
N PHE A 40 -12.60 3.25 -29.10
CA PHE A 40 -12.17 2.13 -28.25
C PHE A 40 -10.71 2.29 -27.82
N THR A 41 -9.83 2.61 -28.77
CA THR A 41 -8.41 2.84 -28.51
C THR A 41 -8.19 4.01 -27.54
N ALA A 42 -8.92 5.12 -27.73
CA ALA A 42 -8.86 6.27 -26.85
C ALA A 42 -9.36 5.95 -25.43
N MET A 43 -10.45 5.21 -25.29
CA MET A 43 -11.00 4.81 -23.99
C MET A 43 -10.06 3.86 -23.23
N VAL A 44 -9.46 2.90 -23.94
CA VAL A 44 -8.44 2.02 -23.36
C VAL A 44 -7.21 2.81 -22.94
N GLY A 45 -6.77 3.76 -23.76
CA GLY A 45 -5.66 4.67 -23.45
C GLY A 45 -5.92 5.50 -22.19
N ASP A 46 -7.08 6.15 -22.09
CA ASP A 46 -7.47 6.93 -20.91
C ASP A 46 -7.54 6.06 -19.64
N THR A 47 -8.14 4.86 -19.76
CA THR A 47 -8.21 3.90 -18.65
C THR A 47 -6.82 3.46 -18.20
N ALA A 48 -5.90 3.19 -19.15
CA ALA A 48 -4.53 2.81 -18.84
C ALA A 48 -3.75 3.95 -18.16
N ILE A 49 -3.95 5.20 -18.59
CA ILE A 49 -3.34 6.37 -17.94
C ILE A 49 -3.86 6.51 -16.51
N LYS A 50 -5.18 6.41 -16.29
CA LYS A 50 -5.78 6.46 -14.95
C LYS A 50 -5.28 5.33 -14.05
N ALA A 51 -5.18 4.12 -14.58
CA ALA A 51 -4.64 2.97 -13.83
C ALA A 51 -3.18 3.21 -13.41
N ARG A 52 -2.34 3.72 -14.33
CA ARG A 52 -0.94 4.05 -14.02
C ARG A 52 -0.82 5.17 -12.98
N GLN A 53 -1.69 6.18 -13.06
CA GLN A 53 -1.74 7.25 -12.06
C GLN A 53 -2.13 6.71 -10.68
N ALA A 54 -3.18 5.88 -10.61
CA ALA A 54 -3.63 5.27 -9.36
C ALA A 54 -2.54 4.38 -8.73
N GLU A 55 -1.80 3.62 -9.53
CA GLU A 55 -0.68 2.81 -9.05
C GLU A 55 0.45 3.68 -8.49
N SER A 56 0.82 4.75 -9.20
CA SER A 56 1.83 5.69 -8.72
C SER A 56 1.42 6.38 -7.41
N ASP A 57 0.16 6.77 -7.31
CA ASP A 57 -0.38 7.39 -6.10
C ASP A 57 -0.40 6.39 -4.94
N TYR A 58 -0.79 5.14 -5.20
CA TYR A 58 -0.78 4.08 -4.20
C TYR A 58 0.64 3.86 -3.63
N GLN A 59 1.65 3.72 -4.50
CA GLN A 59 3.05 3.55 -4.07
C GLN A 59 3.55 4.73 -3.24
N ALA A 60 3.23 5.96 -3.66
CA ALA A 60 3.59 7.15 -2.90
C ALA A 60 2.92 7.16 -1.51
N LYS A 61 1.63 6.81 -1.41
CA LYS A 61 0.92 6.73 -0.14
C LYS A 61 1.42 5.61 0.76
N GLN A 62 1.80 4.47 0.18
CA GLN A 62 2.42 3.37 0.91
C GLN A 62 3.75 3.80 1.54
N ALA A 63 4.64 4.40 0.74
CA ALA A 63 5.92 4.92 1.24
C ALA A 63 5.74 5.97 2.34
N MET A 64 4.77 6.90 2.18
CA MET A 64 4.44 7.87 3.22
C MET A 64 3.92 7.20 4.50
N SER A 65 3.10 6.16 4.38
CA SER A 65 2.56 5.42 5.53
C SER A 65 3.68 4.69 6.28
N GLU A 66 4.58 4.02 5.56
CA GLU A 66 5.73 3.34 6.15
C GLU A 66 6.64 4.35 6.87
N GLN A 67 6.91 5.50 6.27
CA GLN A 67 7.68 6.57 6.91
C GLN A 67 6.99 7.11 8.17
N ALA A 68 5.68 7.27 8.14
CA ALA A 68 4.91 7.73 9.31
C ALA A 68 4.94 6.69 10.45
N ILE A 69 4.83 5.40 10.12
CA ILE A 69 4.98 4.30 11.09
C ILE A 69 6.39 4.32 11.69
N ALA A 70 7.42 4.40 10.86
CA ALA A 70 8.81 4.46 11.33
C ALA A 70 9.07 5.69 12.20
N ALA A 71 8.51 6.86 11.84
CA ALA A 71 8.63 8.08 12.64
C ALA A 71 7.93 7.95 14.00
N ARG A 72 6.73 7.36 14.04
CA ARG A 72 6.01 7.05 15.28
C ARG A 72 6.83 6.09 16.14
N ASP A 73 7.35 5.03 15.54
CA ASP A 73 8.11 4.00 16.24
C ASP A 73 9.43 4.56 16.77
N ASN A 74 10.09 5.49 16.08
CA ASN A 74 11.29 6.17 16.61
C ASN A 74 11.03 6.99 17.88
N VAL A 75 9.82 7.52 18.07
CA VAL A 75 9.47 8.35 19.24
C VAL A 75 8.85 7.51 20.35
N SER A 76 8.07 6.50 19.98
CA SER A 76 7.17 5.79 20.91
C SER A 76 7.31 4.28 20.89
N ALA A 77 8.16 3.71 20.05
CA ALA A 77 8.48 2.29 20.19
C ALA A 77 9.39 2.10 21.40
N VAL A 78 9.03 1.09 22.19
CA VAL A 78 9.85 0.60 23.29
C VAL A 78 10.70 -0.54 22.76
N ASN A 79 11.96 -0.59 23.18
CA ASN A 79 12.81 -1.74 22.92
C ASN A 79 12.62 -2.74 24.07
N SER A 80 11.95 -3.86 23.78
CA SER A 80 11.66 -4.90 24.78
C SER A 80 12.92 -5.44 25.47
N ASP A 81 14.07 -5.46 24.78
CA ASP A 81 15.33 -5.91 25.37
C ASP A 81 15.90 -4.86 26.34
N GLU A 82 15.74 -3.58 26.03
CA GLU A 82 16.16 -2.47 26.90
C GLU A 82 15.22 -2.35 28.11
N GLU A 83 13.91 -2.51 27.93
CA GLU A 83 12.96 -2.61 29.03
C GLU A 83 13.27 -3.83 29.93
N ALA A 84 13.58 -5.00 29.35
CA ALA A 84 13.94 -6.18 30.13
C ALA A 84 15.27 -5.99 30.89
N ALA A 85 16.27 -5.36 30.28
CA ALA A 85 17.53 -5.03 30.94
C ALA A 85 17.33 -4.01 32.08
N ASN A 86 16.49 -3.00 31.87
CA ASN A 86 16.12 -2.05 32.91
C ASN A 86 15.35 -2.73 34.04
N LEU A 87 14.40 -3.62 33.71
CA LEU A 87 13.67 -4.42 34.68
C LEU A 87 14.62 -5.30 35.52
N MET A 88 15.59 -5.94 34.88
CA MET A 88 16.59 -6.77 35.56
C MET A 88 17.49 -5.93 36.47
N THR A 89 17.88 -4.74 36.02
CA THR A 89 18.61 -3.76 36.83
C THR A 89 17.81 -3.34 38.07
N PHE A 90 16.54 -3.01 37.90
CA PHE A 90 15.62 -2.69 39.00
C PHE A 90 15.47 -3.86 39.98
N ALA A 91 15.32 -5.09 39.49
CA ALA A 91 15.23 -6.28 40.33
C ALA A 91 16.53 -6.53 41.12
N ASN A 92 17.69 -6.34 40.49
CA ASN A 92 18.99 -6.46 41.16
C ASN A 92 19.17 -5.38 42.23
N ALA A 93 18.84 -4.12 41.93
CA ALA A 93 18.88 -3.03 42.89
C ALA A 93 17.94 -3.28 44.08
N HIS A 94 16.75 -3.81 43.83
CA HIS A 94 15.81 -4.21 44.88
C HIS A 94 16.40 -5.30 45.80
N ASN A 95 16.99 -6.35 45.22
CA ASN A 95 17.64 -7.40 46.00
C ASN A 95 18.83 -6.86 46.83
N ALA A 96 19.62 -5.94 46.26
CA ALA A 96 20.70 -5.29 46.99
C ALA A 96 20.16 -4.47 48.18
N ASN A 97 19.09 -3.70 47.99
CA ASN A 97 18.43 -2.94 49.06
C ASN A 97 17.90 -3.86 50.17
N MET A 98 17.30 -5.00 49.82
CA MET A 98 16.87 -6.00 50.79
C MET A 98 18.04 -6.55 51.62
N LYS A 99 19.21 -6.75 50.99
CA LYS A 99 20.42 -7.17 51.70
C LYS A 99 20.92 -6.10 52.67
N VAL A 100 20.91 -4.83 52.26
CA VAL A 100 21.25 -3.69 53.12
C VAL A 100 20.33 -3.62 54.34
N ILE A 101 19.01 -3.74 54.14
CA ILE A 101 18.02 -3.77 55.24
C ILE A 101 18.30 -4.94 56.18
N SER A 102 18.55 -6.14 55.65
CA SER A 102 18.88 -7.31 56.47
C SER A 102 20.13 -7.08 57.31
N THR A 103 21.18 -6.50 56.73
CA THR A 103 22.41 -6.17 57.46
C THR A 103 22.19 -5.07 58.50
N ALA A 104 21.39 -4.05 58.19
CA ALA A 104 21.02 -3.01 59.16
C ALA A 104 20.26 -3.58 60.36
N ASN A 105 19.31 -4.49 60.13
CA ASN A 105 18.59 -5.19 61.21
C ASN A 105 19.56 -6.03 62.08
N GLN A 106 20.49 -6.76 61.46
CA GLN A 106 21.51 -7.53 62.19
C GLN A 106 22.39 -6.63 63.07
N LEU A 107 22.77 -5.45 62.57
CA LEU A 107 23.53 -4.47 63.35
C LEU A 107 22.70 -3.91 64.51
N PHE A 108 21.42 -3.60 64.27
CA PHE A 108 20.51 -3.11 65.31
C PHE A 108 20.33 -4.13 66.44
N ASP A 109 20.07 -5.40 66.10
CA ASP A 109 19.94 -6.49 67.08
C ASP A 109 21.23 -6.69 67.88
N SER A 110 22.39 -6.58 67.22
CA SER A 110 23.70 -6.71 67.88
C SER A 110 23.97 -5.58 68.89
N VAL A 111 23.56 -4.34 68.58
CA VAL A 111 23.67 -3.21 69.51
C VAL A 111 22.73 -3.40 70.70
N LEU A 112 21.50 -3.89 70.48
CA LEU A 112 20.56 -4.18 71.56
C LEU A 112 21.07 -5.26 72.52
N GLN A 113 21.83 -6.24 72.04
CA GLN A 113 22.42 -7.29 72.89
C GLN A 113 23.61 -6.83 73.75
N LEU A 114 24.22 -5.68 73.44
CA LEU A 114 25.35 -5.12 74.19
C LEU A 114 24.90 -4.35 75.45
N PHE A 115 23.61 -4.05 75.58
CA PHE A 115 22.98 -3.39 76.73
C PHE A 115 22.09 -4.35 77.50
#